data_AF-A0A2N5KP91-F1
#
_entry.id   AF-A0A2N5KP91-F1
#
_cell.length_a   1.000
_cell.length_b   1.000
_cell.length_c   1.000
_cell.angle_alpha   90.00
_cell.angle_beta   90.00
_cell.angle_gamma   90.00
#
_symmetry.space_group_name_H-M   'P 1'
#
loop_
_entity.id
_entity.type
_entity.pdbx_description
1 polymer ?
#
loop_
_entity_poly.entity_id
_entity_poly.type
_entity_poly.pdbx_seq_one_letter_code
_entity_poly.pdbx_strand_id
1 'polypeptide(L)' 'MAEAQGLSNEEMEGEFFRSARPSSLLERFVEPEKVAALLAYVASPLSSATNGASLRADGGVDRSIL' A
#
# COMPACT_ATOMS: atom_id res chain seq x y z
N MET A 1 8.84 0.83 18.41
CA MET A 1 7.66 0.01 18.79
C MET A 1 7.98 -1.48 18.76
N ALA A 2 8.74 -2.01 17.78
CA ALA A 2 9.19 -3.41 17.78
C ALA A 2 10.09 -3.78 18.97
N GLU A 3 11.07 -2.92 19.29
CA GLU A 3 11.97 -3.10 20.45
C GLU A 3 11.23 -3.16 21.79
N ALA A 4 10.09 -2.48 21.93
CA ALA A 4 9.28 -2.49 23.15
C ALA A 4 8.55 -3.82 23.36
N GLN A 5 8.42 -4.65 22.32
CA GLN A 5 7.78 -5.97 22.35
C GLN A 5 8.79 -7.12 22.18
N GLY A 6 10.08 -6.81 22.02
CA GLY A 6 11.13 -7.82 21.80
C GLY A 6 11.02 -8.58 20.47
N LEU A 7 10.27 -8.03 19.51
CA LEU A 7 10.08 -8.62 18.18
C LEU A 7 11.02 -7.99 17.16
N SER A 8 11.40 -8.76 16.14
CA SER A 8 12.01 -8.20 14.94
C SER A 8 11.00 -7.34 14.16
N ASN A 9 11.51 -6.47 13.29
CA ASN A 9 10.64 -5.66 12.43
C ASN A 9 9.77 -6.52 11.49
N GLU A 10 10.30 -7.63 10.98
CA GLU A 10 9.55 -8.56 10.12
C GLU A 10 8.42 -9.27 10.88
N GLU A 11 8.68 -9.70 12.11
CA GLU A 11 7.66 -10.31 12.96
C GLU A 11 6.56 -9.30 13.34
N MET A 12 6.94 -8.07 13.66
CA MET A 12 6.00 -6.97 13.92
C MET A 12 5.16 -6.65 12.69
N GLU A 13 5.77 -6.60 11.51
CA GLU A 13 5.07 -6.32 10.25
C GLU A 13 4.05 -7.41 9.94
N GLY A 14 4.45 -8.68 10.02
CA GLY A 14 3.54 -9.81 9.85
C GLY A 14 2.36 -9.76 10.83
N GLU A 15 2.62 -9.45 12.10
CA GLU A 15 1.54 -9.33 13.09
C GLU A 15 0.62 -8.13 12.85
N PHE A 16 1.18 -7.01 12.40
CA PHE A 16 0.41 -5.82 12.05
C PHE A 16 -0.60 -6.12 10.92
N PHE A 17 -0.19 -6.81 9.87
CA PHE A 17 -1.10 -7.15 8.77
C PHE A 17 -2.09 -8.25 9.14
N ARG A 18 -1.72 -9.21 10.00
CA ARG A 18 -2.67 -10.19 10.53
C ARG A 18 -3.74 -9.58 11.44
N SER A 19 -3.40 -8.58 12.23
CA SER A 19 -4.28 -8.02 13.27
C SER A 19 -4.94 -6.70 12.86
N ALA A 20 -4.16 -5.69 12.49
CA ALA A 20 -4.62 -4.33 12.26
C ALA A 20 -5.07 -4.07 10.82
N ARG A 21 -4.54 -4.82 9.85
CA ARG A 21 -4.87 -4.69 8.42
C ARG A 21 -5.13 -6.05 7.74
N PRO A 22 -6.04 -6.89 8.27
CA PRO A 22 -6.29 -8.25 7.76
C PRO A 22 -6.91 -8.27 6.35
N SER A 23 -7.38 -7.14 5.85
CA SER A 23 -7.87 -7.01 4.48
C SER A 23 -6.79 -6.69 3.45
N SER A 24 -5.57 -6.34 3.88
CA SER A 24 -4.46 -6.04 2.98
C SER A 24 -4.14 -7.27 2.12
N LEU A 25 -4.10 -7.10 0.80
CA LEU A 25 -3.70 -8.17 -0.12
C LEU A 25 -2.18 -8.24 -0.27
N LEU A 26 -1.47 -7.12 -0.05
CA LEU A 26 -0.02 -7.09 -0.10
C LEU A 26 0.65 -7.65 1.16
N GLU A 27 -0.06 -7.66 2.30
CA GLU A 27 0.43 -8.19 3.59
C GLU A 27 1.79 -7.60 4.05
N ARG A 28 2.12 -6.41 3.56
CA ARG A 28 3.35 -5.68 3.89
C ARG A 28 3.15 -4.18 3.68
N PHE A 29 4.05 -3.38 4.22
CA PHE A 29 4.07 -1.95 3.95
C PHE A 29 4.48 -1.70 2.50
N VAL A 30 3.78 -0.77 1.85
CA VAL A 30 4.14 -0.28 0.53
C VAL A 30 5.35 0.64 0.64
N GLU A 31 6.35 0.43 -0.22
CA GLU A 31 7.50 1.31 -0.32
C GLU A 31 7.10 2.62 -1.05
N PRO A 32 7.63 3.79 -0.64
CA PRO A 32 7.31 5.08 -1.27
C PRO A 32 7.49 5.08 -2.79
N GLU A 33 8.49 4.35 -3.30
CA GLU A 33 8.80 4.25 -4.72
C GLU A 33 7.67 3.59 -5.52
N LYS A 34 6.89 2.70 -4.91
CA LYS A 34 5.73 2.06 -5.56
C LYS A 34 4.57 3.04 -5.73
N VAL A 35 4.35 3.93 -4.77
CA VAL A 35 3.38 5.04 -4.89
C VAL A 35 3.87 6.05 -5.93
N ALA A 36 5.17 6.37 -5.89
CA ALA A 36 5.79 7.28 -6.85
C ALA A 36 5.67 6.78 -8.30
N ALA A 37 5.74 5.46 -8.52
CA ALA A 37 5.57 4.89 -9.85
C ALA A 37 4.17 5.15 -10.44
N LEU A 38 3.10 5.04 -9.62
CA LEU A 38 1.74 5.39 -10.05
C LEU A 38 1.66 6.89 -10.40
N LEU A 39 2.23 7.75 -9.55
CA LEU A 39 2.27 9.20 -9.80
C LEU A 39 3.03 9.55 -11.08
N ALA A 40 4.17 8.90 -11.33
CA ALA A 40 4.95 9.11 -12.53
C ALA A 40 4.17 8.71 -13.79
N TYR A 41 3.43 7.59 -13.75
CA TYR A 41 2.53 7.19 -14.83
C TYR A 41 1.45 8.25 -15.08
N VAL A 42 0.77 8.71 -14.02
CA VAL A 42 -0.31 9.71 -14.09
C VAL A 42 0.19 11.09 -14.53
N ALA A 43 1.42 11.47 -14.21
CA ALA A 43 2.01 12.72 -14.68
C ALA A 43 2.47 12.65 -16.15
N SER A 44 2.59 11.45 -16.72
CA SER A 44 3.11 11.24 -18.07
C SER A 44 2.02 11.33 -19.15
N PRO A 45 2.39 11.58 -20.43
CA PRO A 45 1.46 11.51 -21.56
C PRO A 45 0.80 10.13 -21.76
N LEU A 46 1.34 9.06 -21.16
CA LEU A 46 0.77 7.71 -21.24
C LEU A 46 -0.58 7.60 -20.55
N SER A 47 -0.92 8.55 -19.67
CA SER A 47 -2.18 8.60 -18.93
C SER A 47 -3.16 9.64 -19.52
N SER A 48 -2.99 10.04 -20.79
CA SER A 48 -3.78 11.13 -21.42
C SER A 48 -5.31 10.96 -21.35
N ALA A 49 -5.80 9.72 -21.22
CA ALA A 49 -7.22 9.42 -21.05
C ALA A 49 -7.67 9.24 -19.58
N THR A 50 -6.76 9.34 -18.62
CA THR A 50 -7.05 9.19 -17.18
C THR A 50 -7.31 10.58 -16.58
N ASN A 51 -8.56 10.89 -16.28
CA ASN A 51 -8.95 12.15 -15.64
C ASN A 51 -10.12 11.94 -14.67
N GLY A 52 -10.29 12.86 -13.72
CA GLY A 52 -11.45 12.89 -12.81
C GLY A 52 -11.60 11.69 -11.85
N ALA A 53 -10.68 10.73 -11.87
CA ALA A 53 -10.74 9.51 -11.07
C ALA A 53 -9.85 9.58 -9.83
N SER A 54 -10.24 8.87 -8.77
CA SER A 54 -9.38 8.56 -7.62
C SER A 54 -8.66 7.24 -7.88
N LEU A 55 -7.33 7.27 -7.99
CA LEU A 55 -6.52 6.08 -8.22
C LEU A 55 -5.92 5.59 -6.89
N ARG A 56 -5.93 4.28 -6.67
CA ARG A 56 -5.52 3.67 -5.40
C ARG A 56 -4.13 3.04 -5.50
N ALA A 57 -3.32 3.30 -4.48
CA ALA A 57 -2.04 2.65 -4.23
C ALA A 57 -1.97 2.21 -2.76
N ASP A 58 -2.94 1.38 -2.34
CA ASP A 58 -3.17 1.00 -0.94
C ASP A 58 -2.85 -0.47 -0.64
N GLY A 59 -2.44 -1.24 -1.65
CA GLY A 59 -2.17 -2.67 -1.48
C GLY A 59 -3.41 -3.54 -1.30
N GLY A 60 -4.59 -3.06 -1.72
CA GLY A 60 -5.83 -3.82 -1.64
C GLY A 60 -6.46 -3.82 -0.25
N VAL A 61 -6.10 -2.87 0.61
CA VAL A 61 -6.67 -2.75 1.96
C VAL A 61 -8.16 -2.41 1.90
N ASP A 62 -8.59 -1.56 0.95
CA ASP A 62 -10.01 -1.30 0.74
C ASP A 62 -10.67 -2.45 0.00
N ARG A 63 -11.76 -2.99 0.58
CA ARG A 63 -12.50 -4.13 0.03
C ARG A 63 -13.63 -3.61 -0.86
N SER A 64 -13.26 -3.05 -1.99
CA SER A 64 -14.19 -2.45 -2.95
C SER A 64 -13.83 -2.80 -4.39
N ILE A 65 -14.82 -2.69 -5.28
CA ILE A 65 -14.68 -2.91 -6.73
C ILE A 65 -14.58 -1.59 -7.52
N LEU A 66 -14.35 -0.47 -6.83
CA LEU A 66 -14.20 0.88 -7.41
C LEU A 66 -12.85 1.06 -8.10
#